data_AF-A0AAF0M5X2-F1
#
_entry.id   AF-A0AAF0M5X2-F1
#
_cell.length_a   1.000
_cell.length_b   1.000
_cell.length_c   1.000
_cell.angle_alpha   90.00
_cell.angle_beta   90.00
_cell.angle_gamma   90.00
#
_symmetry.space_group_name_H-M   'P 1'
#
loop_
_entity.id
_entity.type
_entity.pdbx_description
1 polymer ?
#
loop_
_entity_poly.entity_id
_entity_poly.type
_entity_poly.pdbx_seq_one_letter_code
_entity_poly.pdbx_strand_id
1 'polypeptide(L)'
;MDEPTRRGGRPRRSSAEVLADAAAELFLEQGYTKTTVDHIAARAGVSRATFFNYFAAKSDVMWLDLDAAVADLPQHLATSAESSVVRAVEDALLAAARAHDPDRVPWAIAQAEVMDVGAELVASVATRVTAQHQAVASFVAGRTGEHPGSLWPQTVAGAMLGAAAAAFGVWVTDGVGRRPLVEYVGAALTPVVAGLDAR
;
A
#
# COMPACT_ATOMS: atom_id res chain seq x y z
N MET A 1 -30.87 -37.09 -11.03
CA MET A 1 -29.62 -37.43 -10.33
C MET A 1 -28.91 -36.11 -10.14
N ASP A 2 -28.90 -35.61 -8.90
CA ASP A 2 -28.53 -34.25 -8.51
C ASP A 2 -27.08 -33.90 -8.80
N GLU A 3 -26.87 -32.67 -9.29
CA GLU A 3 -25.57 -32.02 -9.43
C GLU A 3 -25.26 -31.25 -8.13
N PRO A 4 -24.12 -31.48 -7.45
CA PRO A 4 -23.82 -30.79 -6.22
C PRO A 4 -23.32 -29.37 -6.50
N THR A 5 -24.16 -28.39 -6.21
CA THR A 5 -23.81 -26.97 -6.17
C THR A 5 -22.74 -26.75 -5.09
N ARG A 6 -21.49 -26.48 -5.49
CA ARG A 6 -20.44 -26.08 -4.53
C ARG A 6 -20.76 -24.69 -4.00
N ARG A 7 -21.27 -24.65 -2.77
CA ARG A 7 -21.46 -23.43 -1.97
C ARG A 7 -20.12 -22.69 -1.87
N GLY A 8 -20.07 -21.46 -2.37
CA GLY A 8 -18.95 -20.54 -2.19
C GLY A 8 -18.78 -20.19 -0.71
N GLY A 9 -17.83 -20.84 -0.05
CA GLY A 9 -17.32 -20.38 1.25
C GLY A 9 -16.43 -19.16 1.05
N ARG A 10 -16.43 -18.23 2.01
CA ARG A 10 -15.51 -17.08 2.02
C ARG A 10 -14.07 -17.60 1.83
N PRO A 11 -13.24 -16.95 0.98
CA PRO A 11 -11.86 -17.38 0.77
C PRO A 11 -11.15 -17.61 2.11
N ARG A 12 -10.37 -18.69 2.23
CA ARG A 12 -9.57 -18.93 3.42
C ARG A 12 -8.59 -17.77 3.56
N ARG A 13 -8.55 -17.11 4.73
CA ARG A 13 -7.52 -16.10 5.03
C ARG A 13 -6.14 -16.72 4.78
N SER A 14 -5.28 -15.98 4.11
CA SER A 14 -3.89 -16.39 3.90
C SER A 14 -3.15 -16.41 5.25
N SER A 15 -2.07 -17.19 5.34
CA SER A 15 -1.23 -17.21 6.54
C SER A 15 -0.65 -15.84 6.89
N ALA A 16 -0.41 -14.98 5.89
CA ALA A 16 0.05 -13.61 6.09
C ALA A 16 -1.02 -12.74 6.76
N GLU A 17 -2.29 -12.88 6.37
CA GLU A 17 -3.41 -12.17 6.99
C GLU A 17 -3.62 -12.61 8.44
N VAL A 18 -3.53 -13.91 8.73
CA VAL A 18 -3.64 -14.42 10.10
C VAL A 18 -2.52 -13.86 11.00
N LEU A 19 -1.30 -13.76 10.48
CA LEU A 19 -0.17 -13.15 11.18
C LEU A 19 -0.37 -11.65 11.40
N ALA A 20 -0.87 -10.91 10.40
CA ALA A 20 -1.13 -9.48 10.51
C ALA A 20 -2.26 -9.18 11.51
N ASP A 21 -3.33 -9.98 11.51
CA ASP A 21 -4.43 -9.90 12.48
C ASP A 21 -3.91 -10.13 13.92
N ALA A 22 -3.14 -11.20 14.12
CA ALA A 22 -2.53 -11.51 15.42
C ALA A 22 -1.58 -10.39 15.91
N ALA A 23 -0.83 -9.77 14.99
CA ALA A 23 0.02 -8.63 15.31
C ALA A 23 -0.80 -7.40 15.71
N ALA A 24 -1.87 -7.08 14.97
CA ALA A 24 -2.75 -5.97 15.28
C ALA A 24 -3.38 -6.11 16.68
N GLU A 25 -3.89 -7.30 17.01
CA GLU A 25 -4.43 -7.61 18.34
C GLU A 25 -3.39 -7.41 19.44
N LEU A 26 -2.19 -7.97 19.29
CA LEU A 26 -1.14 -7.83 20.29
C LEU A 26 -0.65 -6.38 20.43
N PHE A 27 -0.58 -5.64 19.33
CA PHE A 27 -0.18 -4.23 19.40
C PHE A 27 -1.25 -3.38 20.10
N LEU A 28 -2.54 -3.71 19.96
CA LEU A 28 -3.61 -3.09 20.75
C LEU A 28 -3.55 -3.49 22.24
N GLU A 29 -3.30 -4.76 22.53
CA GLU A 29 -3.30 -5.30 23.90
C GLU A 29 -2.16 -4.75 24.76
N GLN A 30 -0.95 -4.64 24.20
CA GLN A 30 0.27 -4.38 24.98
C GLN A 30 1.27 -3.43 24.30
N GLY A 31 0.93 -2.86 23.14
CA GLY A 31 1.80 -1.98 22.37
C GLY A 31 2.82 -2.72 21.50
N TYR A 32 3.35 -2.01 20.50
CA TYR A 32 4.33 -2.52 19.55
C TYR A 32 5.64 -2.94 20.23
N THR A 33 6.17 -2.06 21.08
CA THR A 33 7.49 -2.24 21.72
C THR A 33 7.56 -3.52 22.55
N LYS A 34 6.48 -3.89 23.25
CA LYS A 34 6.41 -5.10 24.09
C LYS A 34 6.05 -6.37 23.32
N THR A 35 5.60 -6.23 22.07
CA THR A 35 5.23 -7.38 21.24
C THR A 35 6.42 -7.89 20.44
N THR A 36 6.69 -9.19 20.52
CA THR A 36 7.76 -9.87 19.80
C THR A 36 7.22 -10.71 18.64
N VAL A 37 8.08 -11.07 17.69
CA VAL A 37 7.71 -12.00 16.60
C VAL A 37 7.24 -13.35 17.17
N ASP A 38 7.81 -13.81 18.28
CA ASP A 38 7.39 -15.06 18.93
C ASP A 38 5.97 -14.97 19.51
N HIS A 39 5.61 -13.81 20.10
CA HIS A 39 4.24 -13.58 20.57
C HIS A 39 3.25 -13.67 19.41
N ILE A 40 3.57 -13.02 18.28
CA ILE A 40 2.72 -13.00 17.07
C ILE A 40 2.57 -14.41 16.51
N ALA A 41 3.68 -15.14 16.32
CA ALA A 41 3.67 -16.50 15.80
C ALA A 41 2.86 -17.44 16.70
N ALA A 42 3.04 -17.35 18.01
CA ALA A 42 2.29 -18.13 18.99
C ALA A 42 0.77 -17.82 18.93
N ARG A 43 0.39 -16.54 18.85
CA ARG A 43 -1.02 -16.12 18.71
C ARG A 43 -1.66 -16.62 17.42
N ALA A 44 -0.91 -16.58 16.32
CA ALA A 44 -1.34 -17.07 15.01
C ALA A 44 -1.30 -18.61 14.88
N GLY A 45 -0.77 -19.33 15.86
CA GLY A 45 -0.64 -20.79 15.82
C GLY A 45 0.37 -21.29 14.78
N VAL A 46 1.40 -20.51 14.47
CA VAL A 46 2.45 -20.85 13.49
C VAL A 46 3.84 -20.75 14.10
N SER A 47 4.85 -21.24 13.37
CA SER A 47 6.24 -21.12 13.82
C SER A 47 6.83 -19.72 13.57
N ARG A 48 7.85 -19.34 14.33
CA ARG A 48 8.67 -18.15 14.05
C ARG A 48 9.24 -18.17 12.62
N ALA A 49 9.65 -19.34 12.13
CA ALA A 49 10.13 -19.48 10.74
C ALA A 49 9.02 -19.16 9.72
N THR A 50 7.78 -19.56 10.01
CA THR A 50 6.61 -19.23 9.17
C THR A 50 6.39 -17.72 9.12
N PHE A 51 6.58 -16.98 10.22
CA PHE A 51 6.52 -15.52 10.19
C PHE A 51 7.52 -14.94 9.19
N PHE A 52 8.79 -15.35 9.27
CA PHE A 52 9.85 -14.81 8.42
C PHE A 52 9.75 -15.24 6.94
N ASN A 53 8.93 -16.24 6.62
CA ASN A 53 8.59 -16.55 5.23
C ASN A 53 7.71 -15.46 4.58
N TYR A 54 6.99 -14.66 5.38
CA TYR A 54 6.10 -13.61 4.89
C TYR A 54 6.62 -12.20 5.15
N PHE A 55 7.29 -11.98 6.29
CA PHE A 55 7.70 -10.66 6.74
C PHE A 55 9.18 -10.65 7.12
N ALA A 56 9.95 -9.72 6.56
CA ALA A 56 11.38 -9.60 6.87
C ALA A 56 11.60 -9.02 8.28
N ALA A 57 10.73 -8.11 8.71
CA ALA A 57 10.75 -7.49 10.02
C ALA A 57 9.35 -7.50 10.68
N LYS A 58 9.34 -7.29 12.01
CA LYS A 58 8.10 -7.12 12.78
C LYS A 58 7.25 -5.97 12.24
N SER A 59 7.88 -4.90 11.77
CA SER A 59 7.19 -3.73 11.22
C SER A 59 6.53 -3.97 9.87
N ASP A 60 6.94 -4.99 9.12
CA ASP A 60 6.36 -5.26 7.80
C ASP A 60 4.90 -5.74 7.88
N VAL A 61 4.47 -6.29 9.01
CA VAL A 61 3.06 -6.70 9.23
C VAL A 61 2.09 -5.52 9.16
N MET A 62 2.57 -4.30 9.43
CA MET A 62 1.78 -3.07 9.40
C MET A 62 1.37 -2.66 7.99
N TRP A 63 2.05 -3.21 6.98
CA TRP A 63 1.98 -2.74 5.61
C TRP A 63 1.39 -3.76 4.64
N LEU A 64 0.99 -4.95 5.11
CA LEU A 64 0.50 -6.04 4.26
C LEU A 64 -0.52 -5.57 3.21
N ASP A 65 -1.53 -4.81 3.63
CA ASP A 65 -2.61 -4.36 2.76
C ASP A 65 -2.17 -3.23 1.81
N LEU A 66 -1.25 -2.37 2.25
CA LEU A 66 -0.70 -1.33 1.41
C LEU A 66 0.24 -1.92 0.36
N ASP A 67 1.13 -2.82 0.77
CA ASP A 67 2.08 -3.53 -0.09
C ASP A 67 1.33 -4.34 -1.16
N ALA A 68 0.23 -5.01 -0.79
CA ALA A 68 -0.63 -5.70 -1.74
C ALA A 68 -1.30 -4.74 -2.74
N ALA A 69 -1.80 -3.58 -2.28
CA ALA A 69 -2.45 -2.60 -3.16
C ALA A 69 -1.51 -2.00 -4.21
N VAL A 70 -0.22 -1.87 -3.90
CA VAL A 70 0.79 -1.30 -4.81
C VAL A 70 1.66 -2.35 -5.50
N ALA A 71 1.47 -3.64 -5.23
CA ALA A 71 2.27 -4.72 -5.80
C ALA A 71 2.22 -4.75 -7.33
N ASP A 72 1.04 -4.46 -7.90
CA ASP A 72 0.82 -4.46 -9.35
C ASP A 72 1.16 -3.12 -10.02
N LEU A 73 1.61 -2.10 -9.28
CA LEU A 73 1.94 -0.79 -9.86
C LEU A 73 2.94 -0.89 -11.02
N PRO A 74 4.07 -1.63 -10.92
CA PRO A 74 5.00 -1.77 -12.03
C PRO A 74 4.37 -2.40 -13.27
N GLN A 75 3.46 -3.36 -13.07
CA GLN A 75 2.76 -4.04 -14.17
C GLN A 75 1.75 -3.10 -14.85
N HIS A 76 0.98 -2.32 -14.07
CA HIS A 76 0.08 -1.31 -14.61
C HIS A 76 0.84 -0.24 -15.42
N LEU A 77 2.00 0.20 -14.93
CA LEU A 77 2.87 1.13 -15.66
C LEU A 77 3.38 0.50 -16.97
N ALA A 78 3.91 -0.71 -16.92
CA ALA A 78 4.50 -1.40 -18.07
C ALA A 78 3.49 -1.69 -19.19
N THR A 79 2.23 -1.91 -18.84
CA THR A 79 1.15 -2.24 -19.79
C THR A 79 0.31 -1.04 -20.20
N SER A 80 0.64 0.16 -19.72
CA SER A 80 -0.12 1.37 -20.04
C SER A 80 -0.10 1.67 -21.54
N ALA A 81 -1.28 1.93 -22.09
CA ALA A 81 -1.47 2.37 -23.48
C ALA A 81 -1.52 3.92 -23.62
N GLU A 82 -1.44 4.65 -22.51
CA GLU A 82 -1.51 6.11 -22.50
C GLU A 82 -0.32 6.73 -23.24
N SER A 83 -0.61 7.76 -24.04
CA SER A 83 0.42 8.50 -24.76
C SER A 83 1.19 9.44 -23.83
N SER A 84 0.47 10.12 -22.91
CA SER A 84 1.09 10.90 -21.85
C SER A 84 1.66 9.97 -20.77
N VAL A 85 2.95 10.17 -20.47
CA VAL A 85 3.63 9.46 -19.39
C VAL A 85 3.04 9.81 -18.02
N VAL A 86 2.52 11.02 -17.85
CA VAL A 86 1.88 11.47 -16.60
C VAL A 86 0.53 10.77 -16.43
N ARG A 87 -0.27 10.69 -17.51
CA ARG A 87 -1.55 9.96 -17.51
C ARG A 87 -1.38 8.47 -17.28
N ALA A 88 -0.32 7.87 -17.84
CA ALA A 88 0.02 6.48 -17.55
C ALA A 88 0.28 6.24 -16.04
N VAL A 89 0.96 7.17 -15.38
CA VAL A 89 1.20 7.10 -13.92
C VAL A 89 -0.10 7.34 -13.14
N GLU A 90 -0.92 8.30 -13.57
CA GLU A 90 -2.24 8.55 -12.97
C GLU A 90 -3.10 7.29 -12.98
N ASP A 91 -3.26 6.66 -14.15
CA ASP A 91 -4.05 5.45 -14.32
C ASP A 91 -3.54 4.30 -13.45
N ALA A 92 -2.23 4.12 -13.37
CA ALA A 92 -1.63 3.07 -12.55
C ALA A 92 -1.90 3.28 -11.04
N LEU A 93 -1.81 4.54 -10.57
CA LEU A 93 -2.13 4.89 -9.18
C LEU A 93 -3.62 4.77 -8.88
N LEU A 94 -4.48 5.15 -9.82
CA LEU A 94 -5.93 4.96 -9.68
C LEU A 94 -6.31 3.49 -9.69
N ALA A 95 -5.65 2.65 -10.49
CA ALA A 95 -5.86 1.21 -10.49
C ALA A 95 -5.47 0.58 -9.14
N ALA A 96 -4.31 0.95 -8.59
CA ALA A 96 -3.88 0.54 -7.25
C ALA A 96 -4.90 0.99 -6.17
N ALA A 97 -5.38 2.23 -6.25
CA ALA A 97 -6.37 2.75 -5.31
C ALA A 97 -7.74 2.05 -5.40
N ARG A 98 -8.15 1.58 -6.58
CA ARG A 98 -9.38 0.80 -6.77
C ARG A 98 -9.27 -0.64 -6.26
N ALA A 99 -8.07 -1.21 -6.30
CA ALA A 99 -7.81 -2.56 -5.79
C ALA A 99 -7.83 -2.60 -4.26
N HIS A 100 -7.68 -1.45 -3.59
CA HIS A 100 -7.73 -1.36 -2.14
C HIS A 100 -9.16 -1.57 -1.60
N ASP A 101 -9.30 -2.50 -0.67
CA ASP A 101 -10.56 -2.79 0.00
C ASP A 101 -10.93 -1.62 0.94
N PRO A 102 -12.07 -0.92 0.73
CA PRO A 102 -12.46 0.22 1.54
C PRO A 102 -12.75 -0.13 3.01
N ASP A 103 -12.99 -1.40 3.33
CA ASP A 103 -13.23 -1.87 4.69
C ASP A 103 -11.92 -2.16 5.44
N ARG A 104 -10.80 -2.34 4.72
CA ARG A 104 -9.49 -2.69 5.29
C ARG A 104 -8.63 -1.44 5.52
N VAL A 105 -8.92 -0.74 6.61
CA VAL A 105 -8.05 0.36 7.07
C VAL A 105 -6.71 -0.23 7.48
N PRO A 106 -5.59 0.35 7.05
CA PRO A 106 -4.32 0.10 7.69
C PRO A 106 -4.41 0.55 9.15
N TRP A 107 -4.62 -0.41 10.03
CA TRP A 107 -4.78 -0.20 11.47
C TRP A 107 -3.57 0.53 12.07
N ALA A 108 -2.38 0.30 11.49
CA ALA A 108 -1.13 0.88 11.97
C ALA A 108 -1.08 2.41 11.82
N ILE A 109 -1.78 2.96 10.82
CA ILE A 109 -1.90 4.40 10.60
C ILE A 109 -3.06 4.94 11.45
N ALA A 110 -4.21 4.25 11.40
CA ALA A 110 -5.42 4.70 12.08
C ALA A 110 -5.33 4.68 13.62
N GLN A 111 -4.48 3.84 14.19
CA GLN A 111 -4.33 3.63 15.63
C GLN A 111 -2.88 3.80 16.10
N ALA A 112 -2.10 4.61 15.38
CA ALA A 112 -0.66 4.72 15.57
C ALA A 112 -0.24 5.09 17.00
N GLU A 113 -0.98 6.01 17.64
CA GLU A 113 -0.75 6.45 19.01
C GLU A 113 -1.11 5.35 20.03
N VAL A 114 -2.26 4.71 19.87
CA VAL A 114 -2.75 3.67 20.79
C VAL A 114 -1.80 2.48 20.85
N MET A 115 -1.24 2.10 19.70
CA MET A 115 -0.35 0.96 19.57
C MET A 115 1.13 1.28 19.80
N ASP A 116 1.49 2.55 20.04
CA ASP A 116 2.87 3.01 20.16
C ASP A 116 3.74 2.62 18.94
N VAL A 117 3.18 2.75 17.72
CA VAL A 117 3.88 2.40 16.46
C VAL A 117 4.41 3.60 15.69
N GLY A 118 4.09 4.84 16.08
CA GLY A 118 4.32 6.03 15.26
C GLY A 118 5.75 6.19 14.73
N ALA A 119 6.76 6.04 15.60
CA ALA A 119 8.16 6.17 15.19
C ALA A 119 8.60 5.05 14.22
N GLU A 120 8.18 3.82 14.49
CA GLU A 120 8.49 2.67 13.64
C GLU A 120 7.76 2.74 12.29
N LEU A 121 6.53 3.24 12.29
CA LEU A 121 5.74 3.46 11.08
C LEU A 121 6.49 4.44 10.15
N VAL A 122 7.00 5.55 10.69
CA VAL A 122 7.82 6.51 9.92
C VAL A 122 9.12 5.85 9.43
N ALA A 123 9.78 5.03 10.24
CA ALA A 123 11.02 4.37 9.82
C ALA A 123 10.79 3.34 8.70
N SER A 124 9.73 2.54 8.80
CA SER A 124 9.45 1.42 7.90
C SER A 124 8.79 1.82 6.57
N VAL A 125 8.23 3.03 6.48
CA VAL A 125 7.63 3.55 5.23
C VAL A 125 8.70 3.92 4.18
N ALA A 126 9.92 4.26 4.62
CA ALA A 126 10.98 4.76 3.74
C ALA A 126 11.35 3.76 2.62
N THR A 127 11.46 2.47 2.95
CA THR A 127 11.75 1.40 1.99
C THR A 127 10.68 1.33 0.90
N ARG A 128 9.41 1.46 1.29
CA ARG A 128 8.25 1.38 0.40
C ARG A 128 8.18 2.59 -0.52
N VAL A 129 8.30 3.79 0.05
CA VAL A 129 8.32 5.04 -0.71
C VAL A 129 9.46 5.03 -1.72
N THR A 130 10.65 4.59 -1.32
CA THR A 130 11.82 4.53 -2.20
C THR A 130 11.60 3.57 -3.37
N ALA A 131 11.07 2.38 -3.11
CA ALA A 131 10.79 1.39 -4.17
C ALA A 131 9.75 1.89 -5.17
N GLN A 132 8.64 2.48 -4.69
CA GLN A 132 7.60 3.01 -5.55
C GLN A 132 8.09 4.22 -6.36
N HIS A 133 8.88 5.10 -5.74
CA HIS A 133 9.48 6.25 -6.40
C HIS A 133 10.42 5.82 -7.54
N GLN A 134 11.29 4.84 -7.29
CA GLN A 134 12.18 4.27 -8.29
C GLN A 134 11.43 3.61 -9.45
N ALA A 135 10.34 2.89 -9.17
CA ALA A 135 9.52 2.26 -10.21
C ALA A 135 8.90 3.32 -11.14
N VAL A 136 8.29 4.36 -10.59
CA VAL A 136 7.69 5.46 -11.37
C VAL A 136 8.75 6.24 -12.14
N ALA A 137 9.85 6.62 -11.49
CA ALA A 137 10.92 7.37 -12.15
C ALA A 137 11.57 6.57 -13.30
N SER A 138 11.77 5.26 -13.11
CA SER A 138 12.31 4.39 -14.17
C SER A 138 11.34 4.25 -15.34
N PHE A 139 10.04 4.12 -15.06
CA PHE A 139 9.01 4.12 -16.10
C PHE A 139 9.02 5.43 -16.91
N VAL A 140 9.02 6.57 -16.22
CA VAL A 140 8.99 7.89 -16.89
C VAL A 140 10.22 8.06 -17.77
N ALA A 141 11.40 7.76 -17.24
CA ALA A 141 12.66 7.80 -17.97
C ALA A 141 12.65 6.90 -19.21
N GLY A 142 12.14 5.67 -19.09
CA GLY A 142 12.03 4.74 -20.23
C GLY A 142 11.12 5.24 -21.34
N ARG A 143 10.05 5.96 -21.00
CA ARG A 143 9.09 6.54 -21.95
C ARG A 143 9.57 7.83 -22.60
N THR A 144 10.35 8.65 -21.89
CA THR A 144 10.83 9.94 -22.39
C THR A 144 12.25 9.91 -22.96
N GLY A 145 12.98 8.81 -22.79
CA GLY A 145 14.38 8.69 -23.18
C GLY A 145 15.35 9.44 -22.25
N GLU A 146 14.89 9.83 -21.07
CA GLU A 146 15.72 10.48 -20.04
C GLU A 146 16.41 9.47 -19.12
N HIS A 147 17.35 9.94 -18.29
CA HIS A 147 17.91 9.15 -17.20
C HIS A 147 16.96 9.13 -15.99
N PRO A 148 16.78 8.01 -15.26
CA PRO A 148 15.88 7.94 -14.09
C PRO A 148 16.17 8.96 -13.00
N GLY A 149 17.44 9.34 -12.82
CA GLY A 149 17.87 10.38 -11.87
C GLY A 149 17.73 11.82 -12.37
N SER A 150 17.25 12.05 -13.60
CA SER A 150 17.02 13.40 -14.12
C SER A 150 15.87 14.08 -13.37
N LEU A 151 15.90 15.43 -13.33
CA LEU A 151 14.91 16.23 -12.60
C LEU A 151 13.47 15.87 -12.98
N TRP A 152 13.18 15.61 -14.25
CA TRP A 152 11.81 15.36 -14.69
C TRP A 152 11.22 14.03 -14.20
N PRO A 153 11.82 12.85 -14.47
CA PRO A 153 11.34 11.59 -13.89
C PRO A 153 11.20 11.64 -12.36
N GLN A 154 12.15 12.29 -11.68
CA GLN A 154 12.13 12.47 -10.23
C GLN A 154 10.96 13.37 -9.78
N THR A 155 10.67 14.43 -10.54
CA THR A 155 9.55 15.35 -10.27
C THR A 155 8.20 14.67 -10.47
N VAL A 156 8.02 13.94 -11.57
CA VAL A 156 6.78 13.18 -11.82
C VAL A 156 6.55 12.16 -10.72
N ALA A 157 7.56 11.36 -10.40
CA ALA A 157 7.47 10.36 -9.33
C ALA A 157 7.16 10.99 -7.97
N GLY A 158 7.87 12.06 -7.59
CA GLY A 158 7.67 12.74 -6.31
C GLY A 158 6.30 13.40 -6.18
N ALA A 159 5.86 14.13 -7.20
CA ALA A 159 4.59 14.84 -7.19
C ALA A 159 3.39 13.88 -7.19
N MET A 160 3.41 12.86 -8.05
CA MET A 160 2.31 11.90 -8.16
C MET A 160 2.17 11.03 -6.91
N LEU A 161 3.29 10.49 -6.39
CA LEU A 161 3.27 9.68 -5.17
C LEU A 161 2.96 10.51 -3.93
N GLY A 162 3.46 11.75 -3.86
CA GLY A 162 3.15 12.68 -2.77
C GLY A 162 1.66 13.01 -2.70
N ALA A 163 1.03 13.27 -3.83
CA ALA A 163 -0.42 13.52 -3.90
C ALA A 163 -1.24 12.29 -3.50
N ALA A 164 -0.87 11.10 -3.98
CA ALA A 164 -1.52 9.85 -3.58
C ALA A 164 -1.36 9.56 -2.08
N ALA A 165 -0.16 9.79 -1.51
CA ALA A 165 0.09 9.63 -0.09
C ALA A 165 -0.71 10.61 0.78
N ALA A 166 -0.84 11.87 0.35
CA ALA A 166 -1.68 12.86 1.02
C ALA A 166 -3.16 12.46 1.00
N ALA A 167 -3.67 12.00 -0.16
CA ALA A 167 -5.03 11.47 -0.28
C ALA A 167 -5.30 10.30 0.66
N PHE A 168 -4.34 9.37 0.75
CA PHE A 168 -4.44 8.22 1.64
C PHE A 168 -4.43 8.62 3.12
N GLY A 169 -3.58 9.57 3.53
CA GLY A 169 -3.57 10.11 4.89
C GLY A 169 -4.93 10.69 5.29
N VAL A 170 -5.55 11.48 4.41
CA VAL A 170 -6.89 12.03 4.64
C VAL A 170 -7.95 10.93 4.69
N TRP A 171 -7.90 9.97 3.76
CA TRP A 171 -8.83 8.84 3.70
C TRP A 171 -8.82 7.99 4.99
N VAL A 172 -7.64 7.77 5.59
CA VAL A 172 -7.52 7.07 6.87
C VAL A 172 -8.21 7.85 7.99
N THR A 173 -8.12 9.18 8.01
CA THR A 173 -8.72 10.02 9.06
C THR A 173 -10.23 10.20 8.94
N ASP A 174 -10.82 9.99 7.77
CA ASP A 174 -12.26 10.15 7.52
C ASP A 174 -13.15 9.05 8.15
N GLY A 175 -12.54 8.02 8.74
CA GLY A 175 -13.22 7.02 9.56
C GLY A 175 -14.35 6.26 8.85
N VAL A 176 -15.44 5.98 9.56
CA VAL A 176 -16.53 5.10 9.11
C VAL A 176 -17.37 5.68 7.95
N GLY A 177 -17.23 6.99 7.69
CA GLY A 177 -17.94 7.68 6.60
C GLY A 177 -17.12 7.84 5.32
N ARG A 178 -15.89 7.31 5.28
CA ARG A 178 -15.00 7.49 4.13
C ARG A 178 -15.55 6.84 2.86
N ARG A 179 -15.32 7.52 1.75
CA ARG A 179 -15.63 7.00 0.40
C ARG A 179 -14.51 6.06 -0.07
N PRO A 180 -14.67 5.36 -1.21
CA PRO A 180 -13.59 4.56 -1.79
C PRO A 180 -12.29 5.37 -1.97
N LEU A 181 -11.13 4.76 -1.68
CA LEU A 181 -9.82 5.43 -1.72
C LEU A 181 -9.53 6.11 -3.07
N VAL A 182 -9.95 5.47 -4.17
CA VAL A 182 -9.82 6.01 -5.53
C VAL A 182 -10.42 7.42 -5.68
N GLU A 183 -11.48 7.76 -4.96
CA GLU A 183 -12.09 9.10 -5.04
C GLU A 183 -11.19 10.17 -4.42
N TYR A 184 -10.47 9.84 -3.35
CA TYR A 184 -9.51 10.73 -2.71
C TYR A 184 -8.26 10.88 -3.58
N VAL A 185 -7.74 9.75 -4.08
CA VAL A 185 -6.55 9.73 -4.94
C VAL A 185 -6.81 10.50 -6.23
N GLY A 186 -7.95 10.27 -6.90
CA GLY A 186 -8.30 11.01 -8.11
C GLY A 186 -8.46 12.52 -7.88
N ALA A 187 -9.09 12.92 -6.78
CA ALA A 187 -9.21 14.33 -6.41
C ALA A 187 -7.83 14.99 -6.19
N ALA A 188 -6.89 14.28 -5.54
CA ALA A 188 -5.55 14.79 -5.30
C ALA A 188 -4.66 14.81 -6.55
N LEU A 189 -4.80 13.81 -7.44
CA LEU A 189 -4.01 13.72 -8.67
C LEU A 189 -4.45 14.74 -9.73
N THR A 190 -5.73 15.08 -9.81
CA THR A 190 -6.30 15.99 -10.82
C THR A 190 -5.47 17.28 -11.03
N PRO A 191 -5.20 18.11 -9.98
CA PRO A 191 -4.41 19.33 -10.16
C PRO A 191 -2.93 19.06 -10.47
N VAL A 192 -2.36 17.96 -9.97
CA VAL A 192 -0.96 17.59 -10.20
C VAL A 192 -0.75 17.19 -11.65
N VAL A 193 -1.62 16.32 -12.16
CA VAL A 193 -1.57 15.86 -13.55
C VAL A 193 -1.76 17.02 -14.52
N ALA A 194 -2.74 17.89 -14.26
CA ALA A 194 -2.95 19.09 -15.09
C ALA A 194 -1.72 20.00 -15.13
N GLY A 195 -1.00 20.15 -14.00
CA GLY A 195 0.23 20.94 -13.93
C GLY A 195 1.42 20.28 -14.65
N LEU A 196 1.55 18.95 -14.58
CA LEU A 196 2.63 18.21 -15.20
C LEU A 196 2.44 18.02 -16.72
N ASP A 197 1.20 17.81 -17.19
CA ASP A 197 0.85 17.70 -18.61
C ASP A 197 0.95 19.05 -19.37
N ALA A 198 0.98 20.18 -18.66
CA ALA A 198 1.11 21.50 -19.27
C ALA A 198 2.54 21.80 -19.79
N ARG A 199 3.48 20.87 -19.61
CA ARG A 199 4.86 20.98 -20.07
C ARG A 199 5.03 20.68 -21.56
#